data_AF-A0A6M0LEC6-F1
#
_entry.id   AF-A0A6M0LEC6-F1
#
_cell.length_a   1.000
_cell.length_b   1.000
_cell.length_c   1.000
_cell.angle_alpha   90.00
_cell.angle_beta   90.00
_cell.angle_gamma   90.00
#
_symmetry.space_group_name_H-M   'P 1'
#
loop_
_entity.id
_entity.type
_entity.pdbx_description
1 polymer ?
#
loop_
_entity_poly.entity_id
_entity_poly.type
_entity_poly.pdbx_seq_one_letter_code
_entity_poly.pdbx_strand_id
1 'polypeptide(L)'
;MDKVGVREQMKLREPYKNKTRKKYTDVSKFLKQEFSFNTYEDRNEIQAKYRSTIDNESRVWLLFASKECENWECLQVAQSKNNVSSEVKDVIQYIFLNLQINYDLLEKKNSSFYEKVRPVSTNGYSYREILYSFIGRQFKYFKICFLDVDKYLNIVPKEANVTDEERIIEICKNQYAEAKIAYETLAVYWMQYNSGIDGQTIAYIAAHEDEFDAESNY
;
A
#
# COMPACT_ATOMS: atom_id res chain seq x y z
N MET A 1 -0.97 -20.70 -31.31
CA MET A 1 0.39 -20.13 -31.20
C MET A 1 0.44 -19.40 -29.88
N ASP A 2 0.74 -20.14 -28.81
CA ASP A 2 0.74 -19.63 -27.45
C ASP A 2 1.97 -18.75 -27.24
N LYS A 3 1.77 -17.44 -27.15
CA LYS A 3 2.77 -16.58 -26.54
C LYS A 3 2.63 -16.71 -25.04
N VAL A 4 3.39 -17.67 -24.50
CA VAL A 4 3.76 -17.73 -23.09
C VAL A 4 4.43 -16.41 -22.75
N GLY A 5 3.66 -15.47 -22.22
CA GLY A 5 4.18 -14.25 -21.61
C GLY A 5 5.02 -14.66 -20.42
N VAL A 6 6.34 -14.57 -20.57
CA VAL A 6 7.29 -14.73 -19.47
C VAL A 6 6.80 -13.87 -18.31
N ARG A 7 6.45 -14.50 -17.18
CA ARG A 7 6.25 -13.80 -15.91
C ARG A 7 7.53 -13.02 -15.62
N GLU A 8 7.55 -11.70 -15.83
CA GLU A 8 8.51 -10.85 -15.14
C GLU A 8 8.17 -10.98 -13.64
N GLN A 9 8.86 -11.88 -12.94
CA GLN A 9 8.89 -11.85 -11.49
C GLN A 9 9.45 -10.48 -11.10
N MET A 10 8.71 -9.75 -10.26
CA MET A 10 9.13 -8.44 -9.78
C MET A 10 10.46 -8.60 -9.04
N LYS A 11 11.51 -7.93 -9.52
CA LYS A 11 12.85 -8.08 -8.96
C LYS A 11 13.09 -7.09 -7.83
N LEU A 12 13.43 -7.58 -6.65
CA LEU A 12 13.81 -6.76 -5.51
C LEU A 12 15.15 -6.05 -5.77
N ARG A 13 15.25 -4.81 -5.29
CA ARG A 13 16.48 -4.01 -5.27
C ARG A 13 17.34 -4.43 -4.08
N GLU A 14 18.64 -4.18 -4.15
CA GLU A 14 19.45 -4.14 -2.93
C GLU A 14 18.99 -2.96 -2.04
N PRO A 15 18.98 -3.13 -0.69
CA PRO A 15 19.41 -4.31 0.08
C PRO A 15 18.28 -5.34 0.36
N TYR A 16 17.14 -5.24 -0.33
CA TYR A 16 15.91 -5.95 0.03
C TYR A 16 15.81 -7.39 -0.50
N LYS A 17 16.75 -7.88 -1.32
CA LYS A 17 16.61 -9.15 -2.03
C LYS A 17 16.42 -10.38 -1.14
N ASN A 18 17.01 -10.38 0.05
CA ASN A 18 16.94 -11.49 0.99
C ASN A 18 15.93 -11.27 2.12
N LYS A 19 15.12 -10.20 2.04
CA LYS A 19 14.17 -9.85 3.09
C LYS A 19 12.93 -10.72 3.01
N THR A 20 12.49 -11.21 4.17
CA THR A 20 11.22 -11.92 4.30
C THR A 20 10.08 -10.91 4.23
N ARG A 21 9.13 -11.17 3.33
CA ARG A 21 7.94 -10.34 3.15
C ARG A 21 6.80 -10.83 4.04
N LYS A 22 6.27 -9.96 4.90
CA LYS A 22 4.99 -10.21 5.60
C LYS A 22 3.85 -10.33 4.58
N LYS A 23 3.07 -11.38 4.72
CA LYS A 23 1.88 -11.66 3.90
C LYS A 23 0.67 -10.96 4.50
N TYR A 24 -0.40 -10.90 3.73
CA TYR A 24 -1.70 -10.39 4.19
C TYR A 24 -2.14 -11.03 5.53
N THR A 25 -1.92 -12.34 5.73
CA THR A 25 -2.28 -13.05 6.98
C THR A 25 -1.54 -12.53 8.21
N ASP A 26 -0.30 -12.05 8.03
CA ASP A 26 0.53 -11.54 9.12
C ASP A 26 0.09 -10.13 9.53
N VAL A 27 -0.46 -9.39 8.56
CA VAL A 27 -0.93 -8.01 8.72
C VAL A 27 -2.40 -7.93 9.15
N SER A 28 -3.23 -8.90 8.76
CA SER A 28 -4.68 -8.84 8.92
C SER A 28 -5.14 -8.65 10.37
N LYS A 29 -4.36 -9.14 11.33
CA LYS A 29 -4.61 -8.96 12.78
C LYS A 29 -4.57 -7.50 13.25
N PHE A 30 -3.94 -6.60 12.49
CA PHE A 30 -3.82 -5.18 12.79
C PHE A 30 -4.79 -4.29 12.00
N LEU A 31 -5.67 -4.88 11.18
CA LEU A 31 -6.60 -4.12 10.38
C LEU A 31 -7.83 -3.75 11.21
N LYS A 32 -8.20 -2.47 11.16
CA LYS A 32 -9.49 -1.99 11.71
C LYS A 32 -10.64 -2.40 10.79
N GLN A 33 -10.39 -2.36 9.49
CA GLN A 33 -11.40 -2.58 8.49
C GLN A 33 -10.80 -3.11 7.17
N GLU A 34 -11.62 -3.88 6.45
CA GLU A 34 -11.31 -4.36 5.11
C GLU A 34 -12.51 -4.15 4.17
N PHE A 35 -12.19 -3.76 2.94
CA PHE A 35 -13.11 -3.72 1.82
C PHE A 35 -12.57 -4.58 0.67
N SER A 36 -13.26 -5.68 0.36
CA SER A 36 -12.92 -6.56 -0.76
C SER A 36 -13.82 -6.31 -1.98
N PHE A 37 -13.24 -6.37 -3.18
CA PHE A 37 -13.96 -6.31 -4.46
C PHE A 37 -13.14 -7.00 -5.58
N ASN A 38 -13.75 -7.23 -6.73
CA ASN A 38 -13.08 -7.78 -7.90
C ASN A 38 -13.53 -7.10 -9.21
N THR A 39 -12.78 -7.34 -10.30
CA THR A 39 -13.03 -6.69 -11.60
C THR A 39 -14.31 -7.13 -12.30
N TYR A 40 -14.97 -8.18 -11.83
CA TYR A 40 -16.22 -8.70 -12.40
C TYR A 40 -17.48 -8.10 -11.74
N GLU A 41 -17.32 -7.47 -10.57
CA GLU A 41 -18.41 -6.79 -9.88
C GLU A 41 -18.78 -5.46 -10.57
N ASP A 42 -20.05 -5.04 -10.45
CA ASP A 42 -20.48 -3.76 -11.00
C ASP A 42 -19.81 -2.60 -10.25
N ARG A 43 -19.30 -1.63 -11.01
CA ARG A 43 -18.55 -0.49 -10.44
C ARG A 43 -19.40 0.36 -9.50
N ASN A 44 -20.70 0.54 -9.79
CA ASN A 44 -21.57 1.33 -8.94
C ASN A 44 -21.89 0.57 -7.65
N GLU A 45 -22.07 -0.74 -7.70
CA GLU A 45 -22.22 -1.61 -6.52
C GLU A 45 -20.98 -1.55 -5.62
N ILE A 46 -19.78 -1.66 -6.19
CA ILE A 46 -18.51 -1.51 -5.45
C ILE A 46 -18.48 -0.14 -4.76
N GLN A 47 -18.81 0.94 -5.46
CA GLN A 47 -18.82 2.28 -4.87
C GLN A 47 -19.86 2.44 -3.76
N ALA A 48 -21.04 1.85 -3.90
CA ALA A 48 -22.08 1.88 -2.88
C ALA A 48 -21.63 1.14 -1.62
N LYS A 49 -21.13 -0.09 -1.80
CA LYS A 49 -20.56 -0.93 -0.72
C LYS A 49 -19.39 -0.22 -0.02
N TYR A 50 -18.53 0.43 -0.78
CA TYR A 50 -17.41 1.20 -0.25
C TYR A 50 -17.89 2.33 0.69
N ARG A 51 -18.87 3.13 0.25
CA ARG A 51 -19.43 4.24 1.03
C ARG A 51 -20.13 3.78 2.31
N SER A 52 -20.75 2.61 2.31
CA SER A 52 -21.42 2.07 3.50
C SER A 52 -20.46 1.39 4.47
N THR A 53 -19.25 1.07 4.01
CA THR A 53 -18.27 0.35 4.82
C THR A 53 -17.39 1.34 5.59
N ILE A 54 -16.87 2.38 4.95
CA ILE A 54 -15.70 3.08 5.49
C ILE A 54 -15.94 4.01 6.68
N ASP A 55 -15.12 3.76 7.69
CA ASP A 55 -14.84 4.67 8.78
C ASP A 55 -13.56 5.49 8.48
N ASN A 56 -13.68 6.82 8.50
CA ASN A 56 -12.60 7.76 8.16
C ASN A 56 -11.56 7.95 9.28
N GLU A 57 -11.67 7.21 10.39
CA GLU A 57 -10.73 7.32 11.51
C GLU A 57 -9.31 6.83 11.15
N SER A 58 -9.18 5.79 10.32
CA SER A 58 -7.87 5.27 9.91
C SER A 58 -7.27 6.09 8.77
N ARG A 59 -6.08 6.67 9.00
CA ARG A 59 -5.37 7.47 7.99
C ARG A 59 -4.41 6.66 7.13
N VAL A 60 -4.05 5.45 7.55
CA VAL A 60 -3.14 4.56 6.80
C VAL A 60 -3.94 3.44 6.15
N TRP A 61 -3.80 3.29 4.84
CA TRP A 61 -4.49 2.27 4.05
C TRP A 61 -3.53 1.47 3.19
N LEU A 62 -3.92 0.23 2.89
CA LEU A 62 -3.17 -0.72 2.08
C LEU A 62 -4.03 -1.24 0.94
N LEU A 63 -3.44 -1.40 -0.24
CA LEU A 63 -4.04 -2.12 -1.37
C LEU A 63 -3.34 -3.46 -1.53
N PHE A 64 -4.07 -4.54 -1.24
CA PHE A 64 -3.69 -5.88 -1.60
C PHE A 64 -4.41 -6.30 -2.88
N ALA A 65 -3.74 -7.10 -3.71
CA ALA A 65 -4.34 -7.66 -4.90
C ALA A 65 -3.96 -9.12 -5.10
N SER A 66 -4.81 -9.83 -5.84
CA SER A 66 -4.60 -11.21 -6.24
C SER A 66 -5.13 -11.45 -7.65
N LYS A 67 -4.47 -12.36 -8.37
CA LYS A 67 -4.93 -12.85 -9.68
C LYS A 67 -5.97 -13.96 -9.55
N GLU A 68 -5.93 -14.73 -8.46
CA GLU A 68 -6.67 -15.98 -8.30
C GLU A 68 -7.43 -16.05 -6.95
N CYS A 69 -7.57 -14.92 -6.26
CA CYS A 69 -8.13 -14.81 -4.90
C CYS A 69 -7.29 -15.49 -3.81
N GLU A 70 -6.08 -15.92 -4.15
CA GLU A 70 -5.07 -16.48 -3.25
C GLU A 70 -3.76 -15.68 -3.34
N ASN A 71 -2.81 -15.90 -2.42
CA ASN A 71 -1.47 -15.28 -2.49
C ASN A 71 -1.51 -13.75 -2.63
N TRP A 72 -2.22 -13.08 -1.72
CA TRP A 72 -2.40 -11.63 -1.72
C TRP A 72 -1.06 -10.89 -1.62
N GLU A 73 -0.80 -10.01 -2.58
CA GLU A 73 0.39 -9.16 -2.62
C GLU A 73 0.05 -7.74 -2.20
N CYS A 74 0.86 -7.16 -1.31
CA CYS A 74 0.73 -5.74 -0.98
C CYS A 74 1.28 -4.91 -2.13
N LEU A 75 0.40 -4.20 -2.83
CA LEU A 75 0.77 -3.39 -3.99
C LEU A 75 1.09 -1.96 -3.59
N GLN A 76 0.32 -1.39 -2.66
CA GLN A 76 0.47 0.00 -2.24
C GLN A 76 0.15 0.13 -0.75
N VAL A 77 0.85 1.06 -0.10
CA VAL A 77 0.54 1.56 1.24
C VAL A 77 0.52 3.09 1.11
N ALA A 78 -0.38 3.77 1.81
CA ALA A 78 -0.33 5.23 1.86
C ALA A 78 -0.96 5.77 3.14
N GLN A 79 -0.48 6.94 3.56
CA GLN A 79 -1.08 7.77 4.58
C GLN A 79 -1.84 8.93 3.95
N SER A 80 -3.15 9.02 4.22
CA SER A 80 -3.98 10.14 3.81
C SER A 80 -3.96 11.25 4.86
N LYS A 81 -3.56 12.45 4.44
CA LYS A 81 -3.52 13.61 5.34
C LYS A 81 -4.91 14.11 5.75
N ASN A 82 -5.85 14.14 4.81
CA ASN A 82 -7.12 14.83 5.00
C ASN A 82 -8.32 13.87 4.89
N ASN A 83 -8.51 13.25 3.73
CA ASN A 83 -9.72 12.47 3.44
C ASN A 83 -9.34 11.14 2.77
N VAL A 84 -9.18 10.11 3.60
CA VAL A 84 -8.87 8.75 3.14
C VAL A 84 -9.97 8.21 2.24
N SER A 85 -11.23 8.51 2.53
CA SER A 85 -12.36 8.00 1.76
C SER A 85 -12.36 8.51 0.32
N SER A 86 -12.07 9.80 0.10
CA SER A 86 -11.96 10.34 -1.26
C SER A 86 -10.76 9.75 -1.99
N GLU A 87 -9.63 9.64 -1.32
CA GLU A 87 -8.40 9.14 -1.93
C GLU A 87 -8.56 7.70 -2.42
N VAL A 88 -9.14 6.83 -1.60
CA VAL A 88 -9.35 5.42 -1.92
C VAL A 88 -10.50 5.25 -2.92
N LYS A 89 -11.53 6.11 -2.90
CA LYS A 89 -12.55 6.15 -3.97
C LYS A 89 -11.91 6.38 -5.34
N ASP A 90 -10.95 7.31 -5.43
CA ASP A 90 -10.22 7.57 -6.67
C ASP A 90 -9.38 6.36 -7.09
N VAL A 91 -8.73 5.67 -6.13
CA VAL A 91 -8.01 4.40 -6.40
C VAL A 91 -8.94 3.37 -7.04
N ILE A 92 -10.11 3.11 -6.44
CA ILE A 92 -11.10 2.18 -6.98
C ILE A 92 -11.49 2.62 -8.39
N GLN A 93 -11.81 3.91 -8.60
CA GLN A 93 -12.16 4.42 -9.92
C GLN A 93 -11.05 4.20 -10.96
N TYR A 94 -9.80 4.42 -10.61
CA TYR A 94 -8.67 4.26 -11.52
C TYR A 94 -8.35 2.79 -11.81
N ILE A 95 -8.62 1.85 -10.89
CA ILE A 95 -8.51 0.41 -11.16
C ILE A 95 -9.39 -0.02 -12.34
N PHE A 96 -10.59 0.56 -12.47
CA PHE A 96 -11.51 0.29 -13.58
C PHE A 96 -11.29 1.19 -14.80
N LEU A 97 -10.31 2.09 -14.76
CA LEU A 97 -10.10 3.06 -15.83
C LEU A 97 -9.41 2.41 -17.03
N ASN A 98 -10.08 2.42 -18.19
CA ASN A 98 -9.51 1.90 -19.43
C ASN A 98 -8.82 3.01 -20.23
N LEU A 99 -7.56 3.28 -19.91
CA LEU A 99 -6.76 4.26 -20.64
C LEU A 99 -6.35 3.73 -22.01
N GLN A 100 -6.35 4.62 -23.01
CA GLN A 100 -5.88 4.32 -24.38
C GLN A 100 -4.35 4.42 -24.44
N ILE A 101 -3.67 3.59 -23.65
CA ILE A 101 -2.20 3.53 -23.52
C ILE A 101 -1.74 2.10 -23.79
N ASN A 102 -0.61 1.97 -24.49
CA ASN A 102 0.08 0.69 -24.58
C ASN A 102 0.98 0.48 -23.34
N TYR A 103 0.46 -0.24 -22.34
CA TYR A 103 1.16 -0.49 -21.08
C TYR A 103 2.46 -1.28 -21.23
N ASP A 104 2.60 -2.07 -22.30
CA ASP A 104 3.82 -2.87 -22.56
C ASP A 104 4.99 -1.98 -23.00
N LEU A 105 4.69 -0.78 -23.53
CA LEU A 105 5.69 0.20 -23.97
C LEU A 105 5.94 1.30 -22.95
N LEU A 106 5.26 1.28 -21.80
CA LEU A 106 5.48 2.29 -20.76
C LEU A 106 6.89 2.14 -20.19
N GLU A 107 7.61 3.26 -20.14
CA GLU A 107 8.83 3.34 -19.34
C GLU A 107 8.47 3.01 -17.89
N LYS A 108 9.26 2.13 -17.27
CA LYS A 108 9.13 1.77 -15.86
C LYS A 108 10.38 2.18 -15.10
N LYS A 109 10.17 2.83 -13.95
CA LYS A 109 11.20 3.18 -12.98
C LYS A 109 11.14 2.25 -11.77
N ASN A 110 12.17 2.31 -10.96
CA ASN A 110 12.20 1.64 -9.69
C ASN A 110 11.12 2.21 -8.75
N SER A 111 10.55 1.35 -7.92
CA SER A 111 9.91 1.75 -6.67
C SER A 111 10.94 1.77 -5.54
N SER A 112 10.53 2.03 -4.29
CA SER A 112 11.44 1.94 -3.15
C SER A 112 12.11 0.56 -3.08
N PHE A 113 11.34 -0.52 -3.26
CA PHE A 113 11.82 -1.88 -3.04
C PHE A 113 12.11 -2.69 -4.32
N TYR A 114 11.51 -2.35 -5.46
CA TYR A 114 11.60 -3.15 -6.70
C TYR A 114 12.20 -2.40 -7.87
N GLU A 115 12.85 -3.16 -8.75
CA GLU A 115 13.41 -2.67 -10.01
C GLU A 115 12.31 -2.59 -11.08
N LYS A 116 12.24 -1.45 -11.78
CA LYS A 116 11.44 -1.27 -13.01
C LYS A 116 9.98 -1.74 -12.95
N VAL A 117 9.30 -1.57 -11.81
CA VAL A 117 7.88 -1.92 -11.67
C VAL A 117 6.95 -0.74 -11.98
N ARG A 118 7.45 0.48 -11.81
CA ARG A 118 6.60 1.65 -11.60
C ARG A 118 6.42 2.44 -12.90
N PRO A 119 5.21 2.56 -13.47
CA PRO A 119 5.03 3.27 -14.73
C PRO A 119 5.35 4.76 -14.59
N VAL A 120 5.90 5.35 -15.65
CA VAL A 120 6.13 6.80 -15.74
C VAL A 120 4.88 7.47 -16.31
N SER A 121 4.53 8.64 -15.75
CA SER A 121 3.42 9.45 -16.26
C SER A 121 3.67 9.88 -17.72
N THR A 122 2.66 9.77 -18.56
CA THR A 122 2.70 10.22 -19.96
C THR A 122 1.82 11.46 -20.13
N ASN A 123 1.99 12.18 -21.25
CA ASN A 123 1.15 13.34 -21.56
C ASN A 123 -0.34 12.97 -21.53
N GLY A 124 -1.11 13.63 -20.68
CA GLY A 124 -2.57 13.50 -20.59
C GLY A 124 -3.12 12.70 -19.41
N TYR A 125 -2.29 11.95 -18.67
CA TYR A 125 -2.73 11.18 -17.50
C TYR A 125 -1.78 11.33 -16.32
N SER A 126 -2.35 11.43 -15.12
CA SER A 126 -1.57 11.45 -13.88
C SER A 126 -0.91 10.10 -13.61
N TYR A 127 0.16 10.12 -12.81
CA TYR A 127 0.81 8.89 -12.36
C TYR A 127 -0.16 7.91 -11.68
N ARG A 128 -1.09 8.41 -10.86
CA ARG A 128 -2.07 7.57 -10.16
C ARG A 128 -3.03 6.89 -11.12
N GLU A 129 -3.56 7.62 -12.11
CA GLU A 129 -4.44 7.05 -13.14
C GLU A 129 -3.76 5.91 -13.89
N ILE A 130 -2.51 6.12 -14.32
CA ILE A 130 -1.73 5.09 -15.03
C ILE A 130 -1.41 3.91 -14.12
N LEU A 131 -0.94 4.15 -12.89
CA LEU A 131 -0.57 3.09 -11.95
C LEU A 131 -1.76 2.17 -11.64
N TYR A 132 -2.89 2.75 -11.22
CA TYR A 132 -4.01 1.95 -10.74
C TYR A 132 -4.75 1.27 -11.90
N SER A 133 -4.83 1.88 -13.08
CA SER A 133 -5.34 1.18 -14.27
C SER A 133 -4.42 0.04 -14.72
N PHE A 134 -3.10 0.22 -14.63
CA PHE A 134 -2.14 -0.87 -14.85
C PHE A 134 -2.36 -2.04 -13.88
N ILE A 135 -2.54 -1.74 -12.59
CA ILE A 135 -2.89 -2.74 -11.56
C ILE A 135 -4.20 -3.45 -11.91
N GLY A 136 -5.25 -2.72 -12.30
CA GLY A 136 -6.55 -3.27 -12.69
C GLY A 136 -6.50 -4.21 -13.90
N ARG A 137 -5.50 -4.06 -14.78
CA ARG A 137 -5.26 -4.98 -15.90
C ARG A 137 -4.50 -6.25 -15.48
N GLN A 138 -3.72 -6.19 -14.42
CA GLN A 138 -2.86 -7.30 -13.98
C GLN A 138 -3.52 -8.22 -12.96
N PHE A 139 -4.41 -7.68 -12.13
CA PHE A 139 -5.04 -8.37 -11.02
C PHE A 139 -6.56 -8.37 -11.16
N LYS A 140 -7.21 -9.34 -10.52
CA LYS A 140 -8.65 -9.53 -10.61
C LYS A 140 -9.36 -9.25 -9.29
N TYR A 141 -8.72 -9.58 -8.18
CA TYR A 141 -9.28 -9.48 -6.83
C TYR A 141 -8.49 -8.45 -6.03
N PHE A 142 -9.19 -7.65 -5.25
CA PHE A 142 -8.63 -6.53 -4.51
C PHE A 142 -9.17 -6.50 -3.09
N LYS A 143 -8.30 -6.07 -2.18
CA LYS A 143 -8.60 -5.77 -0.78
C LYS A 143 -8.02 -4.41 -0.46
N ILE A 144 -8.87 -3.48 -0.05
CA ILE A 144 -8.44 -2.22 0.55
C ILE A 144 -8.60 -2.35 2.05
N CYS A 145 -7.49 -2.22 2.76
CA CYS A 145 -7.40 -2.46 4.18
C CYS A 145 -7.05 -1.16 4.90
N PHE A 146 -7.67 -0.91 6.04
CA PHE A 146 -7.40 0.24 6.89
C PHE A 146 -6.69 -0.21 8.15
N LEU A 147 -5.51 0.35 8.39
CA LEU A 147 -4.66 -0.03 9.50
C LEU A 147 -5.19 0.59 10.79
N ASP A 148 -5.24 -0.20 11.85
CA ASP A 148 -5.29 0.31 13.22
C ASP A 148 -3.87 0.68 13.63
N VAL A 149 -3.51 1.96 13.46
CA VAL A 149 -2.13 2.44 13.69
C VAL A 149 -1.72 2.27 15.14
N ASP A 150 -2.62 2.54 16.08
CA ASP A 150 -2.32 2.46 17.51
C ASP A 150 -2.11 1.00 17.92
N LYS A 151 -2.97 0.09 17.47
CA LYS A 151 -2.79 -1.35 17.69
C LYS A 151 -1.51 -1.89 17.03
N TYR A 152 -1.23 -1.46 15.80
CA TYR A 152 -0.06 -1.91 15.05
C TYR A 152 1.26 -1.44 15.66
N LEU A 153 1.30 -0.21 16.18
CA LEU A 153 2.48 0.37 16.83
C LEU A 153 2.52 0.15 18.34
N ASN A 154 1.52 -0.54 18.90
CA ASN A 154 1.35 -0.72 20.34
C ASN A 154 1.35 0.61 21.13
N ILE A 155 0.67 1.62 20.58
CA ILE A 155 0.48 2.93 21.21
C ILE A 155 -0.82 2.89 22.01
N VAL A 156 -0.72 3.18 23.31
CA VAL A 156 -1.92 3.30 24.16
C VAL A 156 -2.56 4.67 23.88
N PRO A 157 -3.84 4.72 23.43
CA PRO A 157 -4.53 5.98 23.20
C PRO A 157 -4.62 6.79 24.49
N LYS A 158 -4.41 8.10 24.38
CA LYS A 158 -4.54 9.05 25.50
C LYS A 158 -5.64 10.06 25.21
N GLU A 159 -6.34 10.51 26.25
CA GLU A 159 -7.39 11.53 26.13
C GLU A 159 -6.82 12.90 25.70
N ALA A 160 -5.59 13.21 26.09
CA ALA A 160 -4.91 14.45 25.73
C ALA A 160 -3.39 14.28 25.66
N ASN A 161 -2.75 15.01 24.73
CA ASN A 161 -1.29 15.08 24.60
C ASN A 161 -0.76 16.30 25.35
N VAL A 162 -0.16 16.05 26.51
CA VAL A 162 0.30 17.10 27.43
C VAL A 162 1.78 17.38 27.27
N THR A 163 2.58 16.38 26.90
CA THR A 163 4.02 16.48 26.64
C THR A 163 4.34 16.65 25.15
N ASP A 164 5.53 17.17 24.86
CA ASP A 164 6.00 17.27 23.47
C ASP A 164 6.26 15.90 22.85
N GLU A 165 6.68 14.91 23.64
CA GLU A 165 6.81 13.52 23.18
C GLU A 165 5.49 12.96 22.66
N GLU A 166 4.41 13.10 23.42
CA GLU A 166 3.07 12.66 23.01
C GLU A 166 2.59 13.38 21.74
N ARG A 167 2.87 14.68 21.63
CA ARG A 167 2.55 15.44 20.41
C ARG A 167 3.34 14.95 19.21
N ILE A 168 4.63 14.67 19.37
CA ILE A 168 5.48 14.12 18.32
C ILE A 168 4.96 12.77 17.86
N ILE A 169 4.58 11.89 18.79
CA ILE A 169 3.99 10.58 18.48
C ILE A 169 2.73 10.78 17.63
N GLU A 170 1.78 11.60 18.07
CA GLU A 170 0.52 11.80 17.32
C GLU A 170 0.74 12.43 15.93
N ILE A 171 1.71 13.33 15.79
CA ILE A 171 2.06 13.96 14.51
C ILE A 171 2.69 12.95 13.54
N CYS A 172 3.52 12.04 14.04
CA CYS A 172 4.37 11.18 13.22
C CYS A 172 3.88 9.74 13.06
N LYS A 173 3.01 9.24 13.96
CA LYS A 173 2.65 7.81 14.03
C LYS A 173 2.12 7.25 12.72
N ASN A 174 1.36 8.04 11.96
CA ASN A 174 0.78 7.59 10.70
C ASN A 174 1.84 7.44 9.60
N GLN A 175 2.75 8.43 9.44
CA GLN A 175 3.85 8.36 8.48
C GLN A 175 4.84 7.25 8.86
N TYR A 176 5.15 7.11 10.16
CA TYR A 176 5.97 6.01 10.65
C TYR A 176 5.33 4.65 10.35
N ALA A 177 4.03 4.48 10.66
CA ALA A 177 3.30 3.25 10.37
C ALA A 177 3.27 2.94 8.88
N GLU A 178 3.04 3.92 8.02
CA GLU A 178 3.08 3.78 6.56
C GLU A 178 4.43 3.23 6.09
N ALA A 179 5.53 3.88 6.48
CA ALA A 179 6.87 3.46 6.07
C ALA A 179 7.22 2.08 6.63
N LYS A 180 6.92 1.81 7.91
CA LYS A 180 7.18 0.52 8.55
C LYS A 180 6.41 -0.61 7.85
N ILE A 181 5.11 -0.47 7.65
CA ILE A 181 4.32 -1.53 7.04
C ILE A 181 4.63 -1.70 5.54
N ALA A 182 4.99 -0.62 4.83
CA ALA A 182 5.47 -0.70 3.46
C ALA A 182 6.78 -1.51 3.35
N TYR A 183 7.69 -1.35 4.33
CA TYR A 183 8.90 -2.14 4.44
C TYR A 183 8.60 -3.62 4.71
N GLU A 184 7.84 -3.91 5.78
CA GLU A 184 7.54 -5.28 6.20
C GLU A 184 6.81 -6.07 5.11
N THR A 185 5.93 -5.41 4.36
CA THR A 185 5.18 -6.03 3.26
C THR A 185 5.88 -5.93 1.92
N LEU A 186 7.02 -5.24 1.83
CA LEU A 186 7.70 -4.87 0.59
C LEU A 186 6.68 -4.44 -0.47
N ALA A 187 5.94 -3.36 -0.19
CA ALA A 187 4.85 -2.89 -1.03
C ALA A 187 5.35 -2.50 -2.43
N VAL A 188 4.81 -3.15 -3.47
CA VAL A 188 5.37 -3.14 -4.83
C VAL A 188 5.58 -1.74 -5.38
N TYR A 189 4.57 -0.89 -5.29
CA TYR A 189 4.54 0.44 -5.89
C TYR A 189 4.74 1.57 -4.88
N TRP A 190 5.11 1.23 -3.65
CA TRP A 190 5.38 2.23 -2.62
C TRP A 190 6.59 3.07 -2.98
N MET A 191 6.46 4.36 -2.73
CA MET A 191 7.46 5.37 -3.01
C MET A 191 7.66 6.17 -1.74
N GLN A 192 8.90 6.23 -1.29
CA GLN A 192 9.27 7.10 -0.19
C GLN A 192 8.91 8.54 -0.55
N TYR A 193 8.19 9.23 0.33
CA TYR A 193 7.89 10.64 0.14
C TYR A 193 9.14 11.48 0.47
N ASN A 194 9.24 12.67 -0.11
CA ASN A 194 10.29 13.64 0.23
C ASN A 194 10.08 14.30 1.61
N SER A 195 9.23 13.74 2.48
CA SER A 195 8.85 14.26 3.79
C SER A 195 9.98 14.20 4.84
N GLY A 196 11.06 13.46 4.56
CA GLY A 196 12.20 13.24 5.46
C GLY A 196 11.98 12.11 6.47
N ILE A 197 10.77 11.99 7.03
CA ILE A 197 10.42 10.97 8.03
C ILE A 197 10.49 9.57 7.43
N ASP A 198 9.94 9.37 6.23
CA ASP A 198 9.87 8.04 5.62
C ASP A 198 11.29 7.51 5.32
N GLY A 199 12.20 8.38 4.92
CA GLY A 199 13.60 8.01 4.64
C GLY A 199 14.38 7.62 5.88
N GLN A 200 14.24 8.42 6.95
CA GLN A 200 14.86 8.11 8.23
C GLN A 200 14.29 6.82 8.82
N THR A 201 12.97 6.64 8.72
CA THR A 201 12.28 5.43 9.16
C THR A 201 12.80 4.20 8.44
N ILE A 202 12.84 4.22 7.10
CA ILE A 202 13.33 3.08 6.31
C ILE A 202 14.81 2.79 6.59
N ALA A 203 15.65 3.82 6.70
CA ALA A 203 17.07 3.65 7.02
C ALA A 203 17.27 3.06 8.42
N TYR A 204 16.48 3.50 9.40
CA TYR A 204 16.51 2.96 10.76
C TYR A 204 16.06 1.51 10.78
N ILE A 205 14.90 1.19 10.19
CA ILE A 205 14.35 -0.17 10.16
C ILE A 205 15.33 -1.13 9.47
N ALA A 206 15.88 -0.74 8.33
CA ALA A 206 16.84 -1.57 7.60
C ALA A 206 18.13 -1.85 8.40
N ALA A 207 18.49 -0.99 9.35
CA ALA A 207 19.67 -1.14 10.20
C ALA A 207 19.39 -1.88 11.53
N HIS A 208 18.13 -1.99 11.94
CA HIS A 208 17.71 -2.54 13.24
C HIS A 208 16.59 -3.57 13.07
N GLU A 209 16.64 -4.40 12.03
CA GLU A 209 15.56 -5.33 11.70
C GLU A 209 15.22 -6.32 12.82
N ASP A 210 16.20 -6.68 13.63
CA ASP A 210 16.05 -7.53 14.79
C ASP A 210 15.07 -6.95 15.83
N GLU A 211 14.90 -5.63 15.87
CA GLU A 211 13.88 -4.95 16.68
C GLU A 211 12.45 -5.16 16.13
N PHE A 212 12.31 -5.62 14.88
CA PHE A 212 11.04 -5.70 14.13
C PHE A 212 10.66 -7.13 13.69
N ASP A 213 11.62 -8.05 13.58
CA ASP A 213 11.44 -9.47 13.23
C ASP A 213 11.04 -10.34 14.43
N ALA A 214 11.09 -9.76 15.62
CA ALA A 214 10.77 -10.45 16.85
C ALA A 214 9.25 -10.70 16.98
N GLU A 215 8.86 -11.97 16.92
CA GLU A 215 7.73 -12.50 17.71
C GLU A 215 7.98 -12.41 19.24
N SER A 216 8.80 -11.47 19.71
CA SER A 216 9.19 -11.28 21.11
C SER A 216 9.34 -9.78 21.37
N ASN A 217 8.39 -9.09 22.00
CA ASN A 217 7.69 -9.42 23.22
C ASN A 217 6.25 -8.91 23.11
N TYR A 218 5.32 -9.60 23.78
CA TYR A 218 3.87 -9.36 23.93
C TYR A 218 2.95 -10.15 22.99
#